data_AF-A0A2D5PBL4-F1
#
_entry.id   AF-A0A2D5PBL4-F1
#
_cell.length_a   1.000
_cell.length_b   1.000
_cell.length_c   1.000
_cell.angle_alpha   90.00
_cell.angle_beta   90.00
_cell.angle_gamma   90.00
#
_symmetry.space_group_name_H-M   'P 1'
#
loop_
_entity.id
_entity.type
_entity.pdbx_description
1 polymer ?
#
loop_
_entity_poly.entity_id
_entity_poly.type
_entity_poly.pdbx_seq_one_letter_code
_entity_poly.pdbx_strand_id
1 'polypeptide(L)'
;MKAGIVSWLAASAAVLLASAQVWAFDGKYREIDWNEQLQLSDEQSRQIQSIEEKYHEQMHELLPHDKKAGKPRDDTRSEVQALMTGMRQEMRAVLTDSQRQKAHQLMLEQHSKMRIRMARRLALELEMPIEQEHELLQKVSAMDDDYDWPMDKKQLDEDRKKFKQVLKSVLTDEQQQVLAERRKEARERWQSARERGFPDEGDFAADKPRHGEGRPPMPRDDRPDMR
;
A
#
# COMPACT_ATOMS: atom_id res chain seq x y z
N MET A 1 -10.32 -39.99 -24.67
CA MET A 1 -10.99 -38.80 -24.13
C MET A 1 -10.04 -38.20 -23.10
N LYS A 2 -9.48 -37.03 -23.40
CA LYS A 2 -8.27 -36.51 -22.74
C LYS A 2 -8.60 -35.76 -21.46
N ALA A 3 -7.66 -35.90 -20.53
CA ALA A 3 -7.64 -35.46 -19.15
C ALA A 3 -7.79 -33.95 -18.97
N GLY A 4 -8.29 -33.59 -17.79
CA GLY A 4 -8.52 -32.23 -17.35
C GLY A 4 -7.24 -31.42 -17.19
N ILE A 5 -7.38 -30.13 -17.46
CA ILE A 5 -6.36 -29.12 -17.21
C ILE A 5 -6.77 -28.45 -15.88
N VAL A 6 -6.09 -28.86 -14.81
CA VAL A 6 -6.08 -28.10 -13.55
C VAL A 6 -5.20 -26.88 -13.82
N SER A 7 -5.84 -25.74 -14.08
CA SER A 7 -5.14 -24.46 -14.21
C SER A 7 -4.73 -23.98 -12.83
N TRP A 8 -3.44 -24.11 -12.53
CA TRP A 8 -2.79 -23.48 -11.39
C TRP A 8 -2.60 -21.99 -11.72
N LEU A 9 -3.54 -21.15 -11.33
CA LEU A 9 -3.33 -19.71 -11.27
C LEU A 9 -3.09 -19.30 -9.82
N ALA A 10 -1.84 -18.92 -9.56
CA ALA A 10 -1.33 -18.48 -8.29
C ALA A 10 -2.12 -17.29 -7.74
N ALA A 11 -2.89 -17.52 -6.66
CA ALA A 11 -3.60 -16.49 -5.93
C ALA A 11 -2.64 -15.60 -5.13
N SER A 12 -2.11 -14.58 -5.78
CA SER A 12 -1.43 -13.44 -5.13
C SER A 12 -2.45 -12.47 -4.51
N ALA A 13 -3.32 -12.97 -3.63
CA ALA A 13 -4.20 -12.16 -2.79
C ALA A 13 -3.48 -11.75 -1.49
N ALA A 14 -2.25 -11.25 -1.62
CA ALA A 14 -1.43 -10.78 -0.51
C ALA A 14 -1.14 -9.29 -0.65
N VAL A 15 -2.16 -8.45 -0.80
CA VAL A 15 -1.96 -6.98 -0.70
C VAL A 15 -3.09 -6.35 0.09
N LEU A 16 -3.12 -6.56 1.40
CA LEU A 16 -3.72 -5.61 2.36
C LEU A 16 -2.98 -5.64 3.72
N LEU A 17 -1.68 -5.96 3.70
CA LEU A 17 -0.80 -5.89 4.87
C LEU A 17 0.48 -5.11 4.55
N ALA A 18 0.34 -3.96 3.90
CA ALA A 18 1.35 -2.91 4.03
C ALA A 18 0.95 -2.09 5.26
N SER A 19 1.53 -2.42 6.42
CA SER A 19 1.69 -1.45 7.49
C SER A 19 2.47 -0.29 6.91
N ALA A 20 1.77 0.79 6.60
CA ALA A 20 2.34 2.01 6.06
C ALA A 20 3.36 2.59 7.05
N GLN A 21 4.63 2.25 6.85
CA GLN A 21 5.72 3.21 6.94
C GLN A 21 5.99 3.66 5.51
N VAL A 22 5.00 4.33 4.93
CA VAL A 22 5.19 5.09 3.69
C VAL A 22 5.69 6.44 4.18
N TRP A 23 6.96 6.72 3.93
CA TRP A 23 7.50 8.05 4.13
C TRP A 23 6.75 8.98 3.17
N ALA A 24 6.35 10.15 3.66
CA ALA A 24 5.48 11.02 2.90
C ALA A 24 6.21 11.54 1.63
N PHE A 25 7.54 11.70 1.66
CA PHE A 25 8.39 12.32 0.62
C PHE A 25 9.68 11.58 0.18
N ASP A 26 10.07 10.43 0.74
CA ASP A 26 10.97 9.46 0.05
C ASP A 26 10.51 7.98 0.11
N GLY A 27 11.14 7.02 -0.59
CA GLY A 27 10.88 5.57 -0.46
C GLY A 27 10.70 4.75 -1.76
N LYS A 28 11.32 3.56 -1.79
CA LYS A 28 11.32 2.57 -2.90
C LYS A 28 9.94 2.06 -3.35
N TYR A 29 8.89 2.31 -2.57
CA TYR A 29 7.51 1.89 -2.84
C TYR A 29 6.56 3.05 -3.16
N ARG A 30 7.10 4.19 -3.59
CA ARG A 30 6.31 5.34 -4.01
C ARG A 30 5.51 5.05 -5.26
N GLU A 31 4.24 5.44 -5.20
CA GLU A 31 3.41 5.56 -6.40
C GLU A 31 3.52 6.95 -7.05
N ILE A 32 3.99 7.98 -6.32
CA ILE A 32 4.16 9.35 -6.80
C ILE A 32 5.56 9.86 -6.42
N ASP A 33 6.31 10.35 -7.42
CA ASP A 33 7.52 11.14 -7.20
C ASP A 33 7.13 12.59 -6.91
N TRP A 34 7.01 12.94 -5.63
CA TRP A 34 6.58 14.29 -5.23
C TRP A 34 7.57 15.38 -5.63
N ASN A 35 8.87 15.08 -5.76
CA ASN A 35 9.87 16.07 -6.14
C ASN A 35 9.64 16.51 -7.58
N GLU A 36 9.49 15.54 -8.48
CA GLU A 36 9.20 15.79 -9.90
C GLU A 36 7.81 16.40 -10.07
N GLN A 37 6.79 15.79 -9.46
CA GLN A 37 5.40 16.17 -9.67
C GLN A 37 5.07 17.56 -9.10
N LEU A 38 5.68 17.95 -7.98
CA LEU A 38 5.47 19.28 -7.39
C LEU A 38 6.53 20.30 -7.84
N GLN A 39 7.50 19.88 -8.67
CA GLN A 39 8.62 20.70 -9.13
C GLN A 39 9.30 21.39 -7.94
N LEU A 40 9.65 20.60 -6.93
CA LEU A 40 10.28 21.12 -5.72
C LEU A 40 11.65 21.68 -6.08
N SER A 41 12.00 22.83 -5.48
CA SER A 41 13.38 23.30 -5.56
C SER A 41 14.32 22.38 -4.78
N ASP A 42 15.62 22.43 -5.05
CA ASP A 42 16.61 21.70 -4.28
C ASP A 42 16.54 22.05 -2.79
N GLU A 43 16.25 23.31 -2.47
CA GLU A 43 16.10 23.78 -1.10
C GLU A 43 14.85 23.18 -0.44
N GLN A 44 13.70 23.21 -1.12
CA GLN A 44 12.47 22.57 -0.61
C GLN A 44 12.66 21.08 -0.40
N SER A 45 13.32 20.41 -1.35
CA SER A 45 13.59 18.97 -1.28
C SER A 45 14.47 18.62 -0.08
N ARG A 46 15.54 19.39 0.16
CA ARG A 46 16.40 19.22 1.35
C ARG A 46 15.68 19.50 2.65
N GLN A 47 14.86 20.56 2.70
CA GLN A 47 14.08 20.88 3.89
C GLN A 47 13.11 19.76 4.24
N ILE A 48 12.41 19.22 3.23
CA ILE A 48 11.48 18.11 3.44
C ILE A 48 12.20 16.86 3.91
N GLN A 49 13.33 16.50 3.29
CA GLN A 49 14.14 15.36 3.73
C GLN A 49 14.60 15.52 5.18
N SER A 50 15.07 16.72 5.57
CA SER A 50 15.47 17.00 6.94
C SER A 50 14.32 16.90 7.94
N ILE A 51 13.11 17.34 7.55
CA ILE A 51 11.90 17.17 8.37
C ILE A 51 11.61 15.67 8.55
N GLU A 52 11.63 14.88 7.48
CA GLU A 52 11.37 13.43 7.58
C GLU A 52 12.38 12.72 8.48
N GLU A 53 13.67 13.01 8.31
CA GLU A 53 14.75 12.44 9.14
C GLU A 53 14.57 12.78 10.62
N LYS A 54 14.33 14.05 10.95
CA LYS A 54 14.07 14.52 12.32
C LYS A 54 12.92 13.77 12.99
N TYR A 55 11.78 13.68 12.30
CA TYR A 55 10.61 13.01 12.88
C TYR A 55 10.77 11.49 12.92
N HIS A 56 11.50 10.90 11.98
CA HIS A 56 11.83 9.48 11.99
C HIS A 56 12.67 9.11 13.22
N GLU A 57 13.73 9.88 13.52
CA GLU A 57 14.55 9.70 14.71
C GLU A 57 13.71 9.78 15.99
N GLN A 58 12.86 10.81 16.12
CA GLN A 58 11.96 10.96 17.26
C GLN A 58 11.00 9.78 17.41
N MET A 59 10.42 9.28 16.32
CA MET A 59 9.55 8.11 16.36
C MET A 59 10.29 6.83 16.70
N HIS A 60 11.53 6.69 16.24
CA HIS A 60 12.37 5.54 16.55
C HIS A 60 12.74 5.50 18.03
N GLU A 61 13.04 6.65 18.64
CA GLU A 61 13.29 6.76 20.10
C GLU A 61 12.07 6.39 20.95
N LEU A 62 10.85 6.58 20.44
CA LEU A 62 9.63 6.17 21.13
C LEU A 62 9.41 4.64 21.13
N LEU A 63 10.06 3.91 20.22
CA LEU A 63 9.97 2.46 20.17
C LEU A 63 10.96 1.86 21.18
N PRO A 64 10.49 1.16 22.22
CA PRO A 64 11.41 0.61 23.22
C PRO A 64 12.33 -0.42 22.55
N HIS A 65 13.64 -0.18 22.62
CA HIS A 65 14.67 -1.14 22.23
C HIS A 65 14.59 -2.45 23.02
N ASP A 66 13.96 -2.40 24.19
CA ASP A 66 13.79 -3.53 25.09
C ASP A 66 12.30 -3.79 25.35
N LYS A 67 11.78 -4.95 24.94
CA LYS A 67 10.35 -5.34 25.04
C LYS A 67 9.80 -5.37 26.48
N LYS A 68 10.67 -5.18 27.48
CA LYS A 68 10.37 -5.23 28.92
C LYS A 68 10.17 -3.84 29.56
N ALA A 69 10.49 -2.75 28.86
CA ALA A 69 10.28 -1.39 29.37
C ALA A 69 8.82 -0.97 29.17
N GLY A 70 8.00 -1.20 30.21
CA GLY A 70 6.54 -1.11 30.20
C GLY A 70 5.95 0.29 30.05
N LYS A 71 6.13 0.95 28.90
CA LYS A 71 5.21 2.02 28.48
C LYS A 71 3.93 1.38 27.95
N PRO A 72 2.72 1.83 28.36
CA PRO A 72 1.48 1.35 27.78
C PRO A 72 1.50 1.56 26.26
N ARG A 73 1.15 0.51 25.52
CA ARG A 73 1.18 0.51 24.04
C ARG A 73 0.34 1.63 23.42
N ASP A 74 -0.71 2.06 24.13
CA ASP A 74 -1.61 3.13 23.69
C ASP A 74 -0.97 4.52 23.83
N ASP A 75 -0.15 4.75 24.86
CA ASP A 75 0.55 6.03 25.07
C ASP A 75 1.58 6.25 23.95
N THR A 76 2.42 5.25 23.66
CA THR A 76 3.37 5.29 22.54
C THR A 76 2.66 5.52 21.20
N ARG A 77 1.49 4.91 20.99
CA ARG A 77 0.72 5.09 19.76
C ARG A 77 0.19 6.52 19.61
N SER A 78 -0.24 7.14 20.70
CA SER A 78 -0.73 8.51 20.69
C SER A 78 0.39 9.52 20.39
N GLU A 79 1.58 9.31 20.99
CA GLU A 79 2.77 10.14 20.76
C GLU A 79 3.26 10.02 19.32
N VAL A 80 3.34 8.81 18.77
CA VAL A 80 3.68 8.60 17.34
C VAL A 80 2.67 9.29 16.42
N GLN A 81 1.38 9.25 16.75
CA GLN A 81 0.36 9.94 15.95
C GLN A 81 0.52 11.47 16.01
N ALA A 82 0.92 12.02 17.16
CA ALA A 82 1.21 13.43 17.31
C ALA A 82 2.43 13.83 16.47
N LEU A 83 3.52 13.06 16.53
CA LEU A 83 4.72 13.26 15.71
C LEU A 83 4.40 13.22 14.22
N MET A 84 3.66 12.21 13.76
CA MET A 84 3.22 12.13 12.36
C MET A 84 2.40 13.35 11.94
N THR A 85 1.61 13.92 12.85
CA THR A 85 0.80 15.11 12.57
C THR A 85 1.66 16.37 12.47
N GLY A 86 2.64 16.54 13.38
CA GLY A 86 3.61 17.63 13.33
C GLY A 86 4.45 17.58 12.05
N MET A 87 4.96 16.39 11.70
CA MET A 87 5.71 16.16 10.46
C MET A 87 4.93 16.63 9.22
N ARG A 88 3.66 16.21 9.09
CA ARG A 88 2.79 16.63 7.98
C ARG A 88 2.58 18.15 7.92
N GLN A 89 2.43 18.81 9.08
CA GLN A 89 2.25 20.26 9.13
C GLN A 89 3.52 20.99 8.70
N GLU A 90 4.69 20.59 9.19
CA GLU A 90 5.98 21.16 8.79
C GLU A 90 6.21 20.98 7.28
N MET A 91 5.92 19.80 6.74
CA MET A 91 6.08 19.53 5.30
C MET A 91 5.11 20.35 4.44
N ARG A 92 3.84 20.52 4.86
CA ARG A 92 2.90 21.43 4.18
C ARG A 92 3.40 22.87 4.18
N ALA A 93 4.10 23.30 5.23
CA ALA A 93 4.60 24.67 5.35
C ALA A 93 5.77 24.97 4.38
N VAL A 94 6.56 23.97 3.98
CA VAL A 94 7.64 24.12 2.98
C VAL A 94 7.09 24.41 1.58
N LEU A 95 5.88 23.93 1.28
CA LEU A 95 5.27 24.07 -0.03
C LEU A 95 4.55 25.41 -0.20
N THR A 96 4.51 25.90 -1.44
CA THR A 96 3.65 27.02 -1.82
C THR A 96 2.18 26.61 -1.84
N ASP A 97 1.25 27.57 -1.84
CA ASP A 97 -0.18 27.29 -2.00
C ASP A 97 -0.50 26.54 -3.30
N SER A 98 0.16 26.90 -4.40
CA SER A 98 -0.05 26.23 -5.69
C SER A 98 0.46 24.78 -5.65
N GLN A 99 1.62 24.53 -5.02
CA GLN A 99 2.14 23.17 -4.81
C GLN A 99 1.22 22.35 -3.91
N ARG A 100 0.65 22.94 -2.85
CA ARG A 100 -0.33 22.26 -1.99
C ARG A 100 -1.60 21.89 -2.74
N GLN A 101 -2.13 22.79 -3.56
CA GLN A 101 -3.30 22.51 -4.42
C GLN A 101 -3.00 21.39 -5.42
N LYS A 102 -1.83 21.43 -6.07
CA LYS A 102 -1.38 20.38 -6.99
C LYS A 102 -1.23 19.04 -6.27
N ALA A 103 -0.64 19.03 -5.08
CA ALA A 103 -0.47 17.81 -4.29
C ALA A 103 -1.81 17.16 -3.92
N HIS A 104 -2.78 18.00 -3.52
CA HIS A 104 -4.15 17.56 -3.26
C HIS A 104 -4.78 16.93 -4.52
N GLN A 105 -4.74 17.60 -5.67
CA GLN A 105 -5.29 17.06 -6.92
C GLN A 105 -4.64 15.73 -7.35
N LEU A 106 -3.31 15.65 -7.31
CA LEU A 106 -2.58 14.44 -7.65
C LEU A 106 -2.97 13.26 -6.76
N MET A 107 -3.15 13.52 -5.46
CA MET A 107 -3.58 12.49 -4.52
C MET A 107 -5.02 12.03 -4.81
N LEU A 108 -5.96 12.93 -5.11
CA LEU A 108 -7.33 12.57 -5.48
C LEU A 108 -7.34 11.66 -6.71
N GLU A 109 -6.61 12.05 -7.76
CA GLU A 109 -6.49 11.26 -8.98
C GLU A 109 -5.89 9.88 -8.72
N GLN A 110 -4.82 9.82 -7.92
CA GLN A 110 -4.12 8.57 -7.64
C GLN A 110 -5.00 7.62 -6.82
N HIS A 111 -5.68 8.13 -5.79
CA HIS A 111 -6.60 7.34 -4.98
C HIS A 111 -7.76 6.79 -5.82
N SER A 112 -8.35 7.64 -6.67
CA SER A 112 -9.40 7.21 -7.60
C SER A 112 -8.91 6.10 -8.54
N LYS A 113 -7.75 6.29 -9.19
CA LYS A 113 -7.12 5.28 -10.05
C LYS A 113 -6.82 3.98 -9.31
N MET A 114 -6.29 4.05 -8.09
CA MET A 114 -5.99 2.90 -7.25
C MET A 114 -7.28 2.13 -6.91
N ARG A 115 -8.34 2.80 -6.46
CA ARG A 115 -9.62 2.14 -6.14
C ARG A 115 -10.24 1.48 -7.35
N ILE A 116 -10.21 2.12 -8.52
CA ILE A 116 -10.69 1.53 -9.77
C ILE A 116 -9.89 0.27 -10.11
N ARG A 117 -8.55 0.32 -10.01
CA ARG A 117 -7.68 -0.85 -10.24
C ARG A 117 -8.00 -1.98 -9.27
N MET A 118 -8.19 -1.68 -7.99
CA MET A 118 -8.58 -2.65 -6.98
C MET A 118 -9.95 -3.25 -7.27
N ALA A 119 -10.93 -2.44 -7.67
CA ALA A 119 -12.28 -2.89 -8.02
C ALA A 119 -12.26 -3.84 -9.22
N ARG A 120 -11.54 -3.51 -10.29
CA ARG A 120 -11.35 -4.41 -11.45
C ARG A 120 -10.70 -5.72 -11.06
N ARG A 121 -9.65 -5.68 -10.23
CA ARG A 121 -8.99 -6.89 -9.74
C ARG A 121 -9.97 -7.76 -8.95
N LEU A 122 -10.76 -7.16 -8.06
CA LEU A 122 -11.77 -7.88 -7.28
C LEU A 122 -12.87 -8.47 -8.18
N ALA A 123 -13.30 -7.74 -9.22
CA ALA A 123 -14.27 -8.23 -10.19
C ALA A 123 -13.79 -9.50 -10.89
N LEU A 124 -12.55 -9.50 -11.36
CA LEU A 124 -11.92 -10.68 -11.95
C LEU A 124 -11.75 -11.83 -10.95
N GLU A 125 -11.29 -11.53 -9.74
CA GLU A 125 -11.03 -12.52 -8.70
C GLU A 125 -12.29 -13.22 -8.17
N LEU A 126 -13.44 -12.55 -8.25
CA LEU A 126 -14.75 -13.04 -7.82
C LEU A 126 -15.64 -13.45 -9.02
N GLU A 127 -15.07 -13.47 -10.22
CA GLU A 127 -15.75 -13.84 -11.47
C GLU A 127 -17.09 -13.10 -11.65
N MET A 128 -17.09 -11.79 -11.37
CA MET A 128 -18.29 -10.96 -11.48
C MET A 128 -18.78 -10.90 -12.93
N PRO A 129 -20.11 -10.99 -13.15
CA PRO A 129 -20.69 -10.65 -14.44
C PRO A 129 -20.36 -9.20 -14.83
N ILE A 130 -20.24 -8.94 -16.14
CA ILE A 130 -19.87 -7.64 -16.69
C ILE A 130 -20.77 -6.50 -16.18
N GLU A 131 -22.07 -6.77 -16.03
CA GLU A 131 -23.04 -5.78 -15.51
C GLU A 131 -22.76 -5.42 -14.05
N GLN A 132 -22.43 -6.42 -13.22
CA GLN A 132 -22.06 -6.23 -11.82
C GLN A 132 -20.71 -5.52 -11.67
N GLU A 133 -19.72 -5.86 -12.51
CA GLU A 133 -18.45 -5.14 -12.58
C GLU A 133 -18.69 -3.67 -12.95
N HIS A 134 -19.53 -3.39 -13.95
CA HIS A 134 -19.84 -2.03 -14.37
C HIS A 134 -20.48 -1.23 -13.24
N GLU A 135 -21.45 -1.81 -12.53
CA GLU A 135 -22.07 -1.20 -11.35
C GLU A 135 -21.04 -0.90 -10.25
N LEU A 136 -20.14 -1.85 -9.97
CA LEU A 136 -19.06 -1.65 -8.99
C LEU A 136 -18.16 -0.47 -9.39
N LEU A 137 -17.73 -0.41 -10.65
CA LEU A 137 -16.84 0.65 -11.13
C LEU A 137 -17.52 2.02 -11.09
N GLN A 138 -18.80 2.11 -11.47
CA GLN A 138 -19.57 3.34 -11.37
C GLN A 138 -19.68 3.84 -9.92
N LYS A 139 -20.02 2.94 -8.98
CA LYS A 139 -20.12 3.29 -7.56
C LYS A 139 -18.78 3.69 -6.96
N VAL A 140 -17.70 3.02 -7.36
CA VAL A 140 -16.33 3.36 -6.90
C VAL A 140 -15.86 4.69 -7.47
N SER A 141 -16.17 5.01 -8.73
CA SER A 141 -15.82 6.29 -9.34
C SER A 141 -16.63 7.46 -8.76
N ALA A 142 -17.84 7.20 -8.28
CA ALA A 142 -18.71 8.19 -7.66
C ALA A 142 -18.44 8.39 -6.15
N MET A 143 -17.40 7.76 -5.60
CA MET A 143 -17.03 7.97 -4.20
C MET A 143 -16.46 9.38 -4.01
N ASP A 144 -17.04 10.14 -3.10
CA ASP A 144 -16.54 11.47 -2.75
C ASP A 144 -15.18 11.40 -2.05
N ASP A 145 -14.23 12.12 -2.64
CA ASP A 145 -12.86 12.28 -2.17
C ASP A 145 -12.65 13.69 -1.63
N ASP A 146 -12.67 13.81 -0.31
CA ASP A 146 -12.33 15.05 0.40
C ASP A 146 -11.21 14.74 1.38
N TYR A 147 -9.99 14.71 0.87
CA TYR A 147 -8.81 14.40 1.68
C TYR A 147 -7.87 15.59 1.78
N ASP A 148 -7.34 15.78 2.97
CA ASP A 148 -6.19 16.64 3.16
C ASP A 148 -4.92 15.87 2.80
N TRP A 149 -4.06 16.50 2.01
CA TRP A 149 -2.73 15.98 1.78
C TRP A 149 -1.73 16.57 2.79
N PRO A 150 -0.81 15.78 3.36
CA PRO A 150 -0.78 14.32 3.33
C PRO A 150 -1.90 13.71 4.18
N MET A 151 -2.45 12.57 3.75
CA MET A 151 -3.57 11.92 4.44
C MET A 151 -3.17 11.42 5.82
N ASP A 152 -4.06 11.58 6.79
CA ASP A 152 -3.91 10.94 8.08
C ASP A 152 -4.54 9.53 8.12
N LYS A 153 -4.28 8.82 9.21
CA LYS A 153 -4.81 7.48 9.43
C LYS A 153 -6.36 7.46 9.46
N LYS A 154 -7.00 8.50 9.99
CA LYS A 154 -8.46 8.56 10.10
C LYS A 154 -9.08 8.66 8.71
N GLN A 155 -8.54 9.53 7.86
CA GLN A 155 -8.95 9.69 6.46
C GLN A 155 -8.77 8.39 5.67
N LEU A 156 -7.63 7.69 5.85
CA LEU A 156 -7.40 6.38 5.24
C LEU A 156 -8.38 5.32 5.75
N ASP A 157 -8.68 5.29 7.04
CA ASP A 157 -9.62 4.34 7.62
C ASP A 157 -11.07 4.64 7.20
N GLU A 158 -11.43 5.91 7.01
CA GLU A 158 -12.72 6.35 6.50
C GLU A 158 -12.91 5.98 5.02
N ASP A 159 -11.92 6.26 4.16
CA ASP A 159 -11.93 5.82 2.75
C ASP A 159 -12.10 4.30 2.66
N ARG A 160 -11.32 3.54 3.44
CA ARG A 160 -11.44 2.08 3.52
C ARG A 160 -12.83 1.63 3.95
N LYS A 161 -13.50 2.36 4.85
CA LYS A 161 -14.88 2.04 5.26
C LYS A 161 -15.86 2.33 4.14
N LYS A 162 -15.77 3.49 3.47
CA LYS A 162 -16.61 3.84 2.31
C LYS A 162 -16.47 2.80 1.19
N PHE A 163 -15.25 2.43 0.84
CA PHE A 163 -14.99 1.41 -0.18
C PHE A 163 -15.59 0.05 0.20
N LYS A 164 -15.48 -0.37 1.47
CA LYS A 164 -16.11 -1.60 1.97
C LYS A 164 -17.64 -1.55 1.89
N GLN A 165 -18.25 -0.40 2.15
CA GLN A 165 -19.70 -0.23 2.01
C GLN A 165 -20.14 -0.36 0.56
N VAL A 166 -19.40 0.23 -0.38
CA VAL A 166 -19.63 0.06 -1.82
C VAL A 166 -19.57 -1.41 -2.20
N LEU A 167 -18.50 -2.12 -1.80
CA LEU A 167 -18.39 -3.56 -2.05
C LEU A 167 -19.59 -4.33 -1.49
N LYS A 168 -19.97 -4.09 -0.23
CA LYS A 168 -21.12 -4.78 0.38
C LYS A 168 -22.44 -4.53 -0.37
N SER A 169 -22.58 -3.37 -1.02
CA SER A 169 -23.79 -3.03 -1.79
C SER A 169 -23.89 -3.70 -3.15
N VAL A 170 -22.77 -4.19 -3.70
CA VAL A 170 -22.72 -4.79 -5.04
C VAL A 170 -22.51 -6.30 -4.97
N LEU A 171 -21.72 -6.78 -4.01
CA LEU A 171 -21.38 -8.19 -3.87
C LEU A 171 -22.56 -9.03 -3.36
N THR A 172 -22.76 -10.20 -3.95
CA THR A 172 -23.69 -11.21 -3.42
C THR A 172 -23.18 -11.80 -2.11
N ASP A 173 -24.06 -12.43 -1.33
CA ASP A 173 -23.67 -13.07 -0.06
C ASP A 173 -22.60 -14.16 -0.27
N GLU A 174 -22.71 -14.94 -1.36
CA GLU A 174 -21.72 -15.95 -1.74
C GLU A 174 -20.35 -15.32 -2.04
N GLN A 175 -20.30 -14.25 -2.82
CA GLN A 175 -19.07 -13.52 -3.12
C GLN A 175 -18.46 -12.89 -1.86
N GLN A 176 -19.29 -12.41 -0.93
CA GLN A 176 -18.83 -11.90 0.36
C GLN A 176 -18.20 -12.99 1.22
N GLN A 177 -18.74 -14.21 1.21
CA GLN A 177 -18.16 -15.36 1.91
C GLN A 177 -16.81 -15.75 1.33
N VAL A 178 -16.71 -15.91 0.00
CA VAL A 178 -15.44 -16.20 -0.70
C VAL A 178 -14.37 -15.17 -0.34
N LEU A 179 -14.75 -13.89 -0.34
CA LEU A 179 -13.84 -12.79 0.02
C LEU A 179 -13.44 -12.80 1.50
N ALA A 180 -14.33 -13.23 2.40
CA ALA A 180 -14.04 -13.38 3.82
C ALA A 180 -13.08 -14.56 4.09
N GLU A 181 -13.29 -15.69 3.43
CA GLU A 181 -12.42 -16.87 3.51
C GLU A 181 -11.02 -16.56 3.01
N ARG A 182 -10.90 -15.95 1.82
CA ARG A 182 -9.60 -15.52 1.29
C ARG A 182 -8.88 -14.55 2.22
N ARG A 183 -9.60 -13.62 2.85
CA ARG A 183 -9.02 -12.71 3.86
C ARG A 183 -8.54 -13.46 5.10
N LYS A 184 -9.24 -14.50 5.52
CA LYS A 184 -8.84 -15.36 6.63
C LYS A 184 -7.57 -16.14 6.28
N GLU A 185 -7.54 -16.81 5.14
CA GLU A 185 -6.36 -17.55 4.66
C GLU A 185 -5.15 -16.63 4.48
N ALA A 186 -5.34 -15.42 3.94
CA ALA A 186 -4.27 -14.44 3.84
C ALA A 186 -3.74 -14.10 5.24
N ARG A 187 -4.61 -13.79 6.21
CA ARG A 187 -4.19 -13.51 7.60
C ARG A 187 -3.41 -14.67 8.23
N GLU A 188 -3.87 -15.90 8.04
CA GLU A 188 -3.18 -17.11 8.54
C GLU A 188 -1.83 -17.32 7.86
N ARG A 189 -1.72 -17.08 6.55
CA ARG A 189 -0.43 -17.07 5.83
C ARG A 189 0.52 -16.02 6.39
N TRP A 190 0.03 -14.81 6.66
CA TRP A 190 0.84 -13.73 7.25
C TRP A 190 1.26 -14.03 8.69
N GLN A 191 0.38 -14.61 9.50
CA GLN A 191 0.69 -15.03 10.87
C GLN A 191 1.73 -16.15 10.88
N SER A 192 1.55 -17.16 10.05
CA SER A 192 2.50 -18.29 9.96
C SER A 192 3.85 -17.89 9.34
N ALA A 193 3.89 -16.91 8.43
CA ALA A 193 5.14 -16.33 7.94
C ALA A 193 5.86 -15.52 9.02
N ARG A 194 5.11 -14.77 9.85
CA ARG A 194 5.65 -14.05 10.99
C ARG A 194 6.19 -15.00 12.07
N GLU A 195 5.55 -16.14 12.28
CA GLU A 195 5.97 -17.17 13.24
C GLU A 195 7.18 -17.98 12.76
N ARG A 196 7.31 -18.22 11.44
CA ARG A 196 8.47 -18.92 10.85
C ARG A 196 9.75 -18.08 10.80
N GLY A 197 9.67 -16.78 11.06
CA GLY A 197 10.74 -15.84 10.72
C GLY A 197 10.79 -15.61 9.21
N PHE A 198 10.96 -14.36 8.80
CA PHE A 198 11.34 -14.11 7.41
C PHE A 198 12.70 -14.77 7.19
N PRO A 199 12.90 -15.55 6.11
CA PRO A 199 14.21 -16.12 5.83
C PRO A 199 15.23 -14.97 5.78
N ASP A 200 16.25 -15.07 6.62
CA ASP A 200 17.36 -14.13 6.64
C ASP A 200 17.99 -14.13 5.24
N GLU A 201 18.20 -12.95 4.64
CA GLU A 201 18.83 -12.81 3.31
C GLU A 201 20.34 -13.21 3.31
N GLY A 202 20.78 -14.03 4.29
CA GLY A 202 22.15 -14.47 4.49
C GLY A 202 22.44 -15.94 4.14
N ASP A 203 21.44 -16.82 3.96
CA ASP A 203 21.69 -18.27 3.82
C ASP A 203 21.91 -18.76 2.36
N PHE A 204 22.12 -17.84 1.40
CA PHE A 204 22.54 -18.21 0.04
C PHE A 204 24.07 -18.32 -0.14
N ALA A 205 24.84 -18.44 0.93
CA ALA A 205 26.30 -18.49 0.88
C ALA A 205 26.90 -19.64 1.69
N ALA A 206 26.69 -20.88 1.25
CA ALA A 206 27.72 -21.93 1.25
C ALA A 206 27.13 -23.28 0.79
N ASP A 207 26.99 -23.49 -0.51
CA ASP A 207 27.68 -24.63 -1.14
C ASP A 207 27.64 -24.52 -2.67
N LYS A 208 28.81 -24.58 -3.30
CA LYS A 208 28.94 -24.85 -4.74
C LYS A 208 30.04 -25.90 -4.85
N PRO A 209 29.87 -26.89 -5.75
CA PRO A 209 30.55 -26.70 -7.02
C PRO A 209 29.77 -27.14 -8.27
N ARG A 210 29.93 -26.29 -9.31
CA ARG A 210 29.96 -26.53 -10.77
C ARG A 210 29.34 -27.83 -11.33
N HIS A 211 28.35 -27.70 -12.21
CA HIS A 211 28.45 -27.91 -13.67
C HIS A 211 27.07 -27.75 -14.34
N GLY A 212 27.02 -27.01 -15.46
CA GLY A 212 25.94 -27.05 -16.45
C GLY A 212 24.68 -26.22 -16.15
N GLU A 213 24.25 -25.42 -17.13
CA GLU A 213 22.92 -24.81 -17.26
C GLU A 213 22.62 -23.56 -16.40
N GLY A 214 22.97 -22.40 -16.96
CA GLY A 214 22.57 -21.10 -16.44
C GLY A 214 21.07 -20.86 -16.61
N ARG A 215 20.40 -20.67 -15.46
CA ARG A 215 19.11 -20.00 -15.18
C ARG A 215 18.06 -19.91 -16.30
N PRO A 216 16.82 -20.39 -16.08
CA PRO A 216 15.70 -19.99 -16.92
C PRO A 216 15.52 -18.46 -16.84
N PRO A 217 15.23 -17.79 -17.97
CA PRO A 217 15.00 -16.36 -17.98
C PRO A 217 13.78 -16.04 -17.12
N MET A 218 13.93 -15.06 -16.24
CA MET A 218 12.79 -14.37 -15.64
C MET A 218 11.89 -13.85 -16.78
N PRO A 219 10.56 -13.95 -16.68
CA PRO A 219 9.68 -13.28 -17.62
C PRO A 219 10.05 -11.80 -17.60
N ARG A 220 10.55 -11.29 -18.72
CA ARG A 220 10.66 -9.86 -18.93
C ARG A 220 9.22 -9.35 -18.97
N ASP A 221 8.92 -8.36 -18.14
CA ASP A 221 7.75 -7.52 -18.34
C ASP A 221 7.83 -6.96 -19.76
N ASP A 222 6.93 -7.39 -20.63
CA ASP A 222 6.65 -6.76 -21.91
C ASP A 222 6.11 -5.35 -21.62
N ARG A 223 7.03 -4.40 -21.44
CA ARG A 223 6.74 -2.98 -21.59
C ARG A 223 6.48 -2.73 -23.07
N PRO A 224 5.31 -2.22 -23.48
CA PRO A 224 5.18 -1.66 -24.82
C PRO A 224 6.08 -0.42 -24.90
N ASP A 225 7.07 -0.47 -25.78
CA ASP A 225 7.83 0.68 -26.23
C ASP A 225 6.86 1.73 -26.79
N MET A 226 6.79 2.89 -26.14
CA MET A 226 6.16 4.08 -26.70
C MET A 226 7.21 4.83 -27.53
N ARG A 227 7.21 4.56 -28.83
CA ARG A 227 7.56 5.53 -29.88
C ARG A 227 6.52 5.46 -30.99
#